data_AF-A0A3N9S0V5-F1
#
_entry.id   AF-A0A3N9S0V5-F1
#
_cell.length_a   1.000
_cell.length_b   1.000
_cell.length_c   1.000
_cell.angle_alpha   90.00
_cell.angle_beta   90.00
_cell.angle_gamma   90.00
#
_symmetry.space_group_name_H-M   'P 1'
#
loop_
_entity.id
_entity.type
_entity.pdbx_description
1 polymer ?
#
loop_
_entity_poly.entity_id
_entity_poly.type
_entity_poly.pdbx_seq_one_letter_code
_entity_poly.pdbx_strand_id
1 'polypeptide(L)' 'MAIPETYRTNFGTLLRAAADGNLALMECTDAATGVPRYVIAAVARVGEDFVMTPFGHLSEGNPFNAYVPPVG' A
#
# COMPACT_ATOMS: atom_id res chain seq x y z
N MET A 1 -16.78 5.87 12.85
CA MET A 1 -15.50 6.59 13.09
C MET A 1 -14.97 7.08 11.74
N ALA A 2 -14.48 8.31 11.64
CA ALA A 2 -13.95 8.82 10.37
C ALA A 2 -12.52 8.34 10.15
N ILE A 3 -12.22 7.79 8.97
CA ILE A 3 -10.85 7.47 8.54
C ILE A 3 -9.98 8.74 8.62
N PRO A 4 -8.74 8.74 9.13
CA PRO A 4 -7.91 9.94 9.15
C PRO A 4 -7.58 10.46 7.73
N GLU A 5 -7.35 11.78 7.60
CA GLU A 5 -7.10 12.43 6.29
C GLU A 5 -5.91 11.82 5.56
N THR A 6 -4.81 11.54 6.26
CA THR A 6 -3.61 10.93 5.67
C THR A 6 -3.92 9.60 4.97
N TYR A 7 -4.78 8.76 5.55
CA TYR A 7 -5.18 7.50 4.94
C TYR A 7 -6.07 7.72 3.70
N ARG A 8 -6.95 8.72 3.72
CA ARG A 8 -7.75 9.08 2.54
C ARG A 8 -6.88 9.59 1.40
N THR A 9 -5.91 10.45 1.70
CA THR A 9 -4.96 10.98 0.70
C THR A 9 -4.12 9.85 0.11
N ASN A 10 -3.56 8.97 0.93
CA ASN A 10 -2.81 7.80 0.46
C ASN A 10 -3.67 6.87 -0.41
N PHE A 11 -4.92 6.62 -0.01
CA PHE A 11 -5.84 5.83 -0.80
C PHE A 11 -6.14 6.48 -2.16
N GLY A 12 -6.31 7.81 -2.20
CA GLY A 12 -6.44 8.56 -3.44
C GLY A 12 -5.22 8.42 -4.37
N THR A 13 -4.01 8.48 -3.82
CA THR A 13 -2.77 8.24 -4.58
C THR A 13 -2.71 6.81 -5.11
N LEU A 14 -3.08 5.81 -4.30
CA LEU A 14 -3.13 4.41 -4.72
C LEU A 14 -4.08 4.22 -5.90
N LEU A 15 -5.30 4.80 -5.84
CA LEU A 15 -6.27 4.72 -6.92
C LEU A 15 -5.76 5.35 -8.23
N ARG A 16 -5.08 6.50 -8.15
CA ARG A 16 -4.48 7.15 -9.32
C ARG A 16 -3.37 6.29 -9.91
N ALA A 17 -2.45 5.80 -9.08
CA ALA A 17 -1.37 4.93 -9.53
C ALA A 17 -1.91 3.65 -10.20
N ALA A 18 -2.98 3.06 -9.67
CA ALA A 18 -3.64 1.92 -10.29
C ALA A 18 -4.25 2.25 -11.65
N ALA A 19 -4.96 3.38 -11.76
CA ALA A 19 -5.55 3.84 -13.02
C ALA A 19 -4.48 4.12 -14.09
N ASP A 20 -3.33 4.65 -13.69
CA ASP A 20 -2.23 5.01 -14.57
C ASP A 20 -1.30 3.82 -14.91
N GLY A 21 -1.55 2.63 -14.37
CA GLY A 21 -0.69 1.44 -14.55
C GLY A 21 0.64 1.51 -13.79
N ASN A 22 0.74 2.41 -12.82
CA ASN A 22 1.93 2.73 -12.04
C ASN A 22 1.91 2.09 -10.63
N LEU A 23 1.08 1.07 -10.42
CA LEU A 23 1.01 0.34 -9.16
C LEU A 23 1.91 -0.90 -9.23
N ALA A 24 2.77 -1.07 -8.22
CA ALA A 24 3.66 -2.22 -8.10
C ALA A 24 3.35 -3.02 -6.83
N LEU A 25 3.55 -4.34 -6.94
CA LEU A 25 3.68 -5.25 -5.81
C LEU A 25 5.15 -5.66 -5.73
N MET A 26 5.81 -5.39 -4.61
CA MET A 26 7.24 -5.62 -4.44
C MET A 26 7.53 -6.32 -3.11
N GLU A 27 8.51 -7.22 -3.09
CA GLU A 27 9.03 -7.78 -1.85
C GLU A 27 9.93 -6.75 -1.16
N CYS A 28 9.62 -6.42 0.09
CA CYS A 28 10.38 -5.50 0.93
C CYS A 28 10.76 -6.21 2.22
N THR A 29 11.96 -5.94 2.72
CA THR A 29 12.34 -6.35 4.07
C THR A 29 11.76 -5.36 5.07
N ASP A 30 10.94 -5.85 6.01
CA ASP A 30 10.46 -5.04 7.12
C ASP A 30 11.66 -4.50 7.94
N ALA A 31 11.79 -3.18 8.01
CA ALA A 31 12.99 -2.55 8.56
C ALA A 31 13.17 -2.79 10.08
N ALA A 32 12.10 -3.13 10.79
CA ALA A 32 12.14 -3.38 12.23
C ALA A 32 12.43 -4.86 12.55
N THR A 33 11.91 -5.78 11.74
CA THR A 33 11.91 -7.23 12.04
C THR A 33 12.80 -8.04 11.11
N GLY A 34 13.18 -7.51 9.95
CA GLY A 34 13.94 -8.24 8.92
C GLY A 34 13.11 -9.24 8.10
N VAL A 35 11.80 -9.32 8.34
CA VAL A 35 10.92 -10.29 7.67
C VAL A 35 10.51 -9.75 6.28
N PRO A 36 10.57 -10.57 5.21
CA PRO A 36 10.05 -10.18 3.90
C PRO A 36 8.53 -9.94 3.92
N ARG A 37 8.09 -8.85 3.27
CA ARG A 37 6.69 -8.43 3.14
C ARG A 37 6.40 -8.04 1.70
N TYR A 38 5.23 -8.42 1.19
CA TYR A 38 4.79 -8.00 -0.15
C TYR A 38 4.04 -6.66 -0.03
N VAL A 39 4.71 -5.58 -0.42
CA VAL A 39 4.26 -4.19 -0.26
C VAL A 39 3.63 -3.68 -1.55
N ILE A 40 2.45 -3.07 -1.41
CA ILE A 40 1.79 -2.29 -2.46
C ILE A 40 2.42 -0.90 -2.48
N ALA A 41 2.92 -0.48 -3.64
CA ALA A 41 3.56 0.82 -3.81
C ALA A 41 3.10 1.52 -5.09
N ALA A 42 2.95 2.85 -5.03
CA ALA A 42 2.91 3.67 -6.23
C ALA A 42 4.33 3.88 -6.74
N VAL A 43 4.53 3.76 -8.05
CA VAL A 43 5.79 4.05 -8.72
C VAL A 43 5.65 5.36 -9.47
N ALA A 44 6.47 6.34 -9.14
CA ALA A 44 6.54 7.61 -9.85
C ALA A 44 7.91 7.77 -10.48
N ARG A 45 7.99 8.38 -11.66
CA ARG A 45 9.26 8.79 -12.24
C ARG A 45 9.59 10.21 -11.79
N VAL A 46 10.78 10.42 -11.25
CA VAL A 46 11.30 11.72 -10.83
C VAL A 46 12.63 11.95 -11.55
N GLY A 47 12.58 12.67 -12.67
CA GLY A 47 13.73 12.81 -13.57
C GLY A 47 14.09 11.48 -14.24
N GLU A 48 15.30 10.99 -13.98
CA GLU A 48 15.77 9.68 -14.46
C GLU A 48 15.54 8.55 -13.45
N ASP A 49 15.13 8.90 -12.23
CA ASP A 49 14.93 7.94 -11.14
C ASP A 49 13.46 7.52 -11.00
N PHE A 50 13.26 6.40 -10.29
CA PHE A 50 11.96 5.95 -9.82
C PHE A 50 11.85 6.10 -8.31
N VAL A 51 10.72 6.64 -7.86
CA VAL A 51 10.37 6.73 -6.44
C VAL A 51 9.22 5.78 -6.18
N MET A 52 9.44 4.84 -5.26
CA MET A 52 8.41 3.94 -4.76
C MET A 52 7.82 4.52 -3.48
N THR A 53 6.51 4.75 -3.47
CA THR A 53 5.77 5.19 -2.28
C THR A 53 4.97 4.01 -1.73
N PRO A 54 5.41 3.38 -0.62
CA PRO A 54 4.72 2.24 -0.03
C PRO A 54 3.44 2.67 0.70
N PHE A 55 2.35 1.94 0.52
CA PHE A 55 1.08 2.19 1.22
C PHE A 55 0.79 1.17 2.32
N GLY A 56 1.28 -0.06 2.16
CA GLY A 56 1.08 -1.16 3.10
C GLY A 56 1.44 -2.50 2.48
N HIS A 57 1.47 -3.55 3.29
CA HIS A 57 1.72 -4.90 2.81
C HIS A 57 0.42 -5.71 2.70
N LEU A 58 0.42 -6.72 1.84
CA LEU A 58 -0.64 -7.71 1.80
C LEU A 58 -0.71 -8.45 3.14
N SER A 59 -1.90 -8.87 3.53
CA SER A 59 -2.08 -9.67 4.74
C SER A 59 -1.27 -10.96 4.62
N GLU A 60 -0.53 -11.32 5.67
CA GLU A 60 0.24 -12.58 5.70
C GLU A 60 -0.65 -13.82 5.77
N GLY A 61 -1.91 -13.65 6.18
CA GLY A 61 -2.90 -14.72 6.30
C GLY A 61 -4.20 -14.37 5.58
N ASN A 62 -5.27 -15.04 5.96
CA ASN A 62 -6.59 -14.75 5.39
C ASN A 62 -7.19 -13.48 6.06
N PRO A 63 -7.33 -12.35 5.35
CA PRO A 63 -7.87 -11.12 5.93
C PRO A 63 -9.35 -11.26 6.35
N PHE A 64 -10.12 -12.19 5.78
CA PHE A 64 -11.51 -12.46 6.20
C PHE A 64 -11.60 -12.99 7.63
N ASN A 65 -10.56 -13.67 8.10
CA ASN A 65 -10.50 -14.14 9.48
C ASN A 65 -9.96 -13.06 10.44
N ALA A 66 -9.28 -12.05 9.90
CA ALA A 66 -8.58 -11.04 10.69
C ALA A 66 -9.44 -9.79 10.96
N TYR A 67 -10.39 -9.46 10.08
CA TYR A 67 -11.13 -8.20 10.15
C TYR A 67 -12.63 -8.42 10.08
N VAL A 68 -13.37 -7.77 10.98
CA VAL A 68 -14.83 -7.62 10.89
C VAL A 68 -15.10 -6.27 10.20
N PRO A 69 -15.76 -6.24 9.03
CA PRO A 69 -16.08 -4.98 8.37
C PRO A 69 -17.05 -4.16 9.25
N PRO A 70 -17.02 -2.82 9.16
CA PRO A 70 -18.06 -2.02 9.78
C PRO A 70 -19.42 -2.49 9.25
N VAL A 71 -20.29 -2.94 10.15
CA VAL A 71 -21.68 -3.26 9.80
C VAL A 71 -22.32 -2.00 9.22
N GLY A 72 -22.99 -2.15 8.08
CA GLY A 72 -23.85 -1.11 7.52
C GLY A 72 -25.07 -0.87 8.41
#